data_AF-A0AAV9AY13-F1
#
_entry.id   AF-A0AAV9AY13-F1
#
_cell.length_a   1.000
_cell.length_b   1.000
_cell.length_c   1.000
_cell.angle_alpha   90.00
_cell.angle_beta   90.00
_cell.angle_gamma   90.00
#
_symmetry.space_group_name_H-M   'P 1'
#
loop_
_entity.id
_entity.type
_entity.pdbx_description
1 polymer ?
#
loop_
_entity_poly.entity_id
_entity_poly.type
_entity_poly.pdbx_seq_one_letter_code
_entity_poly.pdbx_strand_id
1 'polypeptide(L)'
;MHGFSQRWVRMVIQCIEIAHASVVVNGESAGFFPLNKGLRQGDPMSPILLVLVANVLSHLCAKAEQGGWIGGLLCVRGSNPVTIIQYANDTLP
;
A
#
# COMPACT_ATOMS: atom_id res chain seq x y z
N MET A 1 5.11 17.47 7.30
CA MET A 1 5.46 16.04 7.25
C MET A 1 4.59 15.33 8.27
N HIS A 2 3.73 14.41 7.82
CA HIS A 2 2.70 13.79 8.67
C HIS A 2 3.35 12.94 9.76
N GLY A 3 3.29 13.35 11.03
CA GLY A 3 3.35 12.53 12.25
C GLY A 3 4.43 11.45 12.50
N PHE A 4 5.26 11.05 11.53
CA PHE A 4 6.18 9.92 11.63
C PHE A 4 7.59 10.39 11.97
N SER A 5 8.25 9.67 12.88
CA SER A 5 9.65 9.95 13.21
C SER A 5 10.57 9.61 12.04
N GLN A 6 11.66 10.36 11.89
CA GLN A 6 12.68 10.09 10.87
C GLN A 6 13.27 8.68 10.98
N ARG A 7 13.35 8.13 12.19
CA ARG A 7 13.78 6.75 12.42
C ARG A 7 12.81 5.75 11.80
N TRP A 8 11.51 5.94 12.03
CA TRP A 8 10.49 5.06 11.47
C TRP A 8 10.47 5.13 9.93
N VAL A 9 10.57 6.33 9.36
CA VAL A 9 10.65 6.52 7.90
C VAL A 9 11.86 5.79 7.32
N ARG A 10 13.04 5.89 7.95
CA ARG A 10 14.24 5.16 7.51
C ARG A 10 14.07 3.65 7.59
N MET A 11 13.45 3.13 8.65
CA MET A 11 13.17 1.69 8.76
C MET A 11 12.28 1.21 7.62
N VAL A 12 11.23 1.97 7.29
CA VAL A 12 10.33 1.65 6.17
C VAL A 12 11.08 1.65 4.83
N ILE A 13 11.90 2.67 4.58
CA ILE A 13 12.71 2.76 3.36
C ILE A 13 13.64 1.54 3.26
N GLN A 14 14.35 1.20 4.33
CA GLN A 14 15.23 0.02 4.36
C GLN A 14 14.48 -1.29 4.12
N CYS A 15 13.27 -1.46 4.67
CA CYS A 15 12.43 -2.64 4.43
C CYS A 15 12.04 -2.78 2.95
N ILE A 16 11.85 -1.66 2.24
CA ILE A 16 11.43 -1.65 0.84
C ILE A 16 12.64 -1.78 -0.11
N GLU A 17 13.77 -1.13 0.20
CA GLU A 17 14.96 -1.09 -0.65
C GLU A 17 15.88 -2.31 -0.50
N ILE A 18 15.97 -2.90 0.69
CA ILE A 18 16.94 -3.97 1.04
C ILE A 18 16.22 -5.31 1.27
N ALA A 19 15.08 -5.52 0.60
CA ALA A 19 14.35 -6.77 0.76
C ALA A 19 15.12 -7.93 0.09
N HIS A 20 15.48 -8.95 0.88
CA HIS A 20 16.05 -10.20 0.40
C HIS A 20 15.19 -11.38 0.84
N ALA A 21 15.10 -12.42 0.00
CA ALA A 21 14.41 -13.66 0.30
C ALA A 21 15.32 -14.88 0.05
N SER A 22 15.02 -15.97 0.73
CA SER A 22 15.54 -17.30 0.43
C SER A 22 14.36 -18.25 0.27
N VAL A 23 14.50 -19.24 -0.62
CA VAL A 23 13.51 -20.31 -0.80
C VAL A 23 14.12 -21.61 -0.31
N VAL A 24 13.34 -22.38 0.46
CA VAL A 24 13.75 -23.72 0.89
C VAL A 24 13.36 -24.72 -0.19
N VAL A 25 14.35 -25.45 -0.71
CA VAL A 25 14.18 -26.50 -1.72
C VAL A 25 14.63 -27.81 -1.11
N ASN A 26 13.73 -28.80 -1.01
CA ASN A 26 14.01 -30.11 -0.42
C ASN A 26 14.58 -30.06 1.03
N GLY A 27 14.19 -29.05 1.80
CA GLY A 27 14.66 -28.87 3.18
C GLY A 27 15.95 -28.06 3.33
N GLU A 28 16.61 -27.70 2.22
CA GLU A 28 17.81 -26.86 2.23
C GLU A 28 17.50 -25.44 1.70
N SER A 29 18.12 -24.43 2.33
CA SER A 29 17.97 -23.03 1.93
C SER A 29 18.77 -22.76 0.66
N ALA A 30 18.10 -22.33 -0.42
CA ALA A 30 18.71 -22.07 -1.74
C ALA A 30 19.33 -20.67 -1.84
N GLY A 31 20.02 -20.20 -0.79
CA GLY A 31 20.69 -18.89 -0.75
C GLY A 31 19.74 -17.68 -0.76
N PHE A 32 20.32 -16.48 -0.57
CA PHE A 32 19.55 -15.23 -0.58
C PHE A 32 19.62 -14.54 -1.94
N PHE A 33 18.48 -14.03 -2.39
CA PHE A 33 18.37 -13.20 -3.59
C PHE A 33 17.58 -11.91 -3.28
N PRO A 34 17.87 -10.80 -3.98
CA PRO A 34 17.15 -9.55 -3.79
C PRO A 34 15.71 -9.65 -4.32
N LEU A 35 14.77 -9.04 -3.60
CA LEU A 35 13.40 -8.84 -4.03
C LEU A 35 13.32 -7.48 -4.76
N ASN A 36 13.14 -7.51 -6.08
CA ASN A 36 13.01 -6.28 -6.87
C ASN A 36 11.64 -5.60 -6.73
N LYS A 37 10.60 -6.35 -6.37
CA LYS A 37 9.22 -5.88 -6.24
C LYS A 37 8.50 -6.66 -5.16
N GLY A 38 7.58 -5.98 -4.48
CA GLY A 38 6.68 -6.58 -3.50
C GLY A 38 7.22 -6.51 -2.08
N LEU A 39 6.28 -6.56 -1.15
CA LEU A 39 6.54 -6.70 0.27
C LEU A 39 6.54 -8.18 0.63
N ARG A 40 7.35 -8.56 1.62
CA ARG A 40 7.41 -9.95 2.06
C ARG A 40 6.07 -10.34 2.70
N GLN A 41 5.39 -11.32 2.13
CA GLN A 41 4.16 -11.86 2.74
C GLN A 41 4.50 -12.44 4.12
N GLY A 42 3.71 -12.07 5.13
CA GLY A 42 4.01 -12.41 6.53
C GLY A 42 5.04 -11.50 7.21
N ASP A 43 5.51 -10.43 6.56
CA ASP A 43 6.20 -9.34 7.25
C ASP A 43 5.19 -8.54 8.08
N PRO A 44 5.40 -8.40 9.40
CA PRO A 44 4.51 -7.61 10.27
C PRO A 44 4.37 -6.13 9.86
N MET A 45 5.27 -5.60 9.03
CA MET A 45 5.18 -4.23 8.51
C MET A 45 4.30 -4.08 7.27
N SER A 46 4.07 -5.16 6.51
CA SER A 46 3.29 -5.11 5.26
C SER A 46 1.86 -4.56 5.44
N PRO A 47 1.10 -4.93 6.49
CA PRO A 47 -0.25 -4.39 6.69
C PRO A 47 -0.27 -2.88 6.93
N ILE A 48 0.71 -2.36 7.69
CA ILE A 48 0.80 -0.93 8.00
C ILE A 48 1.12 -0.13 6.73
N LEU A 49 2.06 -0.64 5.92
CA LEU A 49 2.42 0.00 4.66
C LEU A 49 1.26 0.00 3.67
N LEU A 50 0.48 -1.09 3.60
CA LEU A 50 -0.70 -1.17 2.75
C LEU A 50 -1.76 -0.14 3.13
N VAL A 51 -2.06 0.01 4.42
CA VAL A 51 -3.01 1.03 4.93
C VAL A 51 -2.53 2.45 4.62
N LEU A 52 -1.23 2.73 4.75
CA LEU A 52 -0.68 4.05 4.42
C LEU A 52 -0.82 4.38 2.94
N VAL A 53 -0.51 3.42 2.06
CA VAL A 53 -0.68 3.59 0.61
C VAL A 53 -2.15 3.79 0.26
N ALA A 54 -3.06 3.03 0.87
CA ALA A 54 -4.50 3.20 0.67
C ALA A 54 -4.97 4.60 1.09
N ASN A 55 -4.57 5.09 2.26
CA ASN A 55 -4.91 6.43 2.72
C ASN A 55 -4.40 7.53 1.77
N VAL A 56 -3.18 7.39 1.26
CA VAL A 56 -2.62 8.33 0.27
C VAL A 56 -3.41 8.27 -1.04
N LEU A 57 -3.75 7.06 -1.52
CA LEU A 57 -4.51 6.89 -2.76
C LEU A 57 -5.92 7.50 -2.64
N SER A 58 -6.62 7.22 -1.54
CA SER A 58 -7.93 7.82 -1.23
C SER A 58 -7.88 9.34 -1.23
N HIS A 59 -6.82 9.94 -0.67
CA HIS A 59 -6.64 11.40 -0.69
C HIS A 59 -6.36 11.95 -2.09
N LEU A 60 -5.62 11.22 -2.94
CA LEU A 60 -5.39 11.59 -4.33
C LEU A 60 -6.68 11.51 -5.16
N CYS A 61 -7.50 10.47 -4.96
CA CYS A 61 -8.82 10.34 -5.60
C CYS A 61 -9.74 11.50 -5.20
N ALA A 62 -9.83 11.84 -3.91
CA ALA A 62 -10.63 12.97 -3.45
C ALA A 62 -10.20 14.30 -4.09
N LYS A 63 -8.88 14.52 -4.26
CA LYS A 63 -8.37 15.70 -4.98
C LYS A 63 -8.70 15.69 -6.47
N ALA A 64 -8.61 14.53 -7.10
CA ALA A 64 -8.95 14.38 -8.52
C ALA A 64 -10.45 14.62 -8.76
N GLU A 65 -11.32 14.18 -7.83
CA GLU A 65 -12.76 14.45 -7.86
C GLU A 65 -13.07 15.94 -7.68
N GLN A 66 -12.45 16.58 -6.70
CA GLN A 66 -12.58 18.04 -6.50
C GLN A 66 -12.11 18.83 -7.72
N GLY A 67 -11.09 18.34 -8.43
CA GLY A 67 -10.61 18.94 -9.67
C GLY A 67 -11.44 18.58 -10.92
N GLY A 68 -12.48 17.75 -10.79
CA GLY A 68 -13.33 17.33 -11.91
C GLY A 68 -12.68 16.34 -12.87
N TRP A 69 -11.53 15.74 -12.51
CA TRP A 69 -10.81 14.77 -13.34
C TRP A 69 -11.45 13.39 -13.31
N ILE A 70 -12.08 13.04 -12.18
CA ILE A 70 -12.84 11.81 -11.98
C ILE A 70 -14.18 12.16 -11.33
N GLY A 71 -15.23 11.42 -11.65
CA GLY A 71 -16.54 11.55 -10.99
C GLY A 71 -16.81 10.33 -10.12
N GLY A 72 -17.19 10.53 -8.86
CA GLY A 72 -17.56 9.42 -7.99
C GLY A 72 -18.91 8.81 -8.37
N LEU A 73 -19.10 7.55 -7.97
CA LEU A 73 -20.33 6.80 -8.16
C LEU A 73 -21.36 7.17 -7.08
N LEU A 74 -22.55 7.57 -7.51
CA LEU A 74 -23.69 7.80 -6.62
C LEU A 74 -24.43 6.48 -6.39
N CYS A 75 -24.09 5.80 -5.30
CA CYS A 75 -24.72 4.52 -4.94
C CYS A 75 -26.15 4.69 -4.42
N VAL A 76 -26.44 5.81 -3.75
CA VAL A 76 -27.76 6.12 -3.16
C VAL A 76 -28.12 7.57 -3.45
N ARG A 77 -29.35 7.83 -3.92
CA ARG A 77 -29.80 9.21 -4.16
C ARG A 77 -29.71 10.03 -2.86
N GLY A 78 -28.99 11.15 -2.92
CA GLY A 78 -28.76 12.04 -1.77
C GLY A 78 -27.55 11.68 -0.91
N SER A 79 -26.76 10.66 -1.27
CA SER A 79 -25.47 10.40 -0.63
C SER A 79 -24.33 11.17 -1.29
N ASN A 80 -23.21 11.28 -0.57
CA ASN A 80 -21.97 11.71 -1.20
C ASN A 80 -21.55 10.66 -2.25
N PRO A 81 -21.04 11.10 -3.40
CA PRO A 81 -20.46 10.21 -4.40
C PRO A 81 -19.23 9.50 -3.81
N VAL A 82 -19.06 8.23 -4.15
CA VAL A 82 -17.93 7.39 -3.72
C VAL A 82 -16.98 7.24 -4.90
N THR A 83 -15.73 7.65 -4.73
CA THR A 83 -14.72 7.61 -5.80
C THR A 83 -13.84 6.36 -5.77
N ILE A 84 -13.73 5.72 -4.62
CA ILE A 84 -12.87 4.55 -4.41
C ILE A 84 -13.33 3.78 -3.16
N ILE A 85 -13.31 2.45 -3.24
CA ILE A 85 -13.48 1.53 -2.10
C ILE A 85 -12.23 0.64 -2.04
N GLN A 86 -11.60 0.57 -0.88
CA GLN A 86 -10.35 -0.20 -0.69
C GLN A 86 -10.48 -1.22 0.43
N TYR A 87 -10.04 -2.44 0.17
CA TYR A 87 -9.93 -3.49 1.18
C TYR A 87 -8.66 -4.31 0.93
N ALA A 88 -7.69 -4.22 1.84
CA ALA A 88 -6.39 -4.88 1.69
C ALA A 88 -5.77 -4.62 0.30
N ASN A 89 -5.66 -5.64 -0.54
CA ASN A 89 -5.13 -5.57 -1.90
C ASN A 89 -6.19 -5.27 -2.98
N ASP A 90 -7.46 -5.22 -2.61
CA ASP A 90 -8.57 -4.97 -3.52
C ASP A 90 -8.92 -3.48 -3.54
N THR A 91 -9.15 -2.96 -4.74
CA THR A 91 -9.55 -1.57 -4.96
C THR A 91 -10.61 -1.53 -6.05
N LEU A 92 -11.77 -0.99 -5.71
CA LEU A 92 -12.88 -0.79 -6.63
C LEU A 92 -13.04 0.72 -6.88
N PRO A 93 -13.14 1.16 -8.14
CA PRO A 93 -13.51 2.53 -8.48
C PRO A 93 -14.98 2.82 -8.15
#